data_AF-A0A062TVD1-F1
#
_entry.id   AF-A0A062TVD1-F1
#
_cell.length_a   1.000
_cell.length_b   1.000
_cell.length_c   1.000
_cell.angle_alpha   90.00
_cell.angle_beta   90.00
_cell.angle_gamma   90.00
#
_symmetry.space_group_name_H-M   'P 1'
#
loop_
_entity.id
_entity.type
_entity.pdbx_description
1 polymer ?
#
loop_
_entity_poly.entity_id
_entity_poly.type
_entity_poly.pdbx_seq_one_letter_code
_entity_poly.pdbx_strand_id
1 'polypeptide(L)'
;MTLDVHLYENGRIGQFLFQIDDKIYGDLYPSFRLFQQRTGLLIDPYRDLVVDIALPALILALTEGHVSLALRGILEKCERMGQSVIFVGD
;
A
#
# COMPACT_ATOMS: atom_id res chain seq x y z
N MET A 1 10.74 -10.76 6.42
CA MET A 1 10.49 -9.32 6.66
C MET A 1 9.00 -9.09 6.50
N THR A 2 8.45 -8.06 7.13
CA THR A 2 7.01 -7.77 7.04
C THR A 2 6.81 -6.29 6.80
N LEU A 3 5.76 -5.98 6.03
CA LEU A 3 5.32 -4.62 5.79
C LEU A 3 3.86 -4.55 6.23
N ASP A 4 3.61 -3.77 7.27
CA ASP A 4 2.27 -3.62 7.82
C ASP A 4 1.56 -2.42 7.19
N VAL A 5 0.26 -2.56 6.91
CA VAL A 5 -0.57 -1.52 6.34
C VAL A 5 -1.55 -1.04 7.39
N HIS A 6 -1.52 0.25 7.67
CA HIS A 6 -2.38 0.90 8.66
C HIS A 6 -3.14 2.06 8.04
N LEU A 7 -4.24 2.46 8.67
CA LEU A 7 -4.81 3.79 8.45
C LEU A 7 -3.80 4.86 8.92
N TYR A 8 -3.78 5.98 8.22
CA TYR A 8 -3.03 7.16 8.62
C TYR A 8 -3.98 8.32 8.82
N GLU A 9 -4.12 8.75 10.07
CA GLU A 9 -5.09 9.78 10.47
C GLU A 9 -4.40 10.82 11.36
N ASN A 10 -4.55 12.10 11.02
CA ASN A 10 -4.03 13.22 11.82
C ASN A 10 -2.53 13.11 12.17
N GLY A 11 -1.72 12.63 11.23
CA GLY A 11 -0.28 12.51 11.44
C GLY A 11 0.16 11.29 12.26
N ARG A 12 -0.73 10.33 12.50
CA ARG A 12 -0.48 9.16 13.37
C ARG A 12 -0.87 7.86 12.69
N ILE A 13 -0.13 6.80 13.03
CA ILE A 13 -0.47 5.42 12.69
C ILE A 13 -1.74 5.05 13.44
N GLY A 14 -2.75 4.61 12.69
CA GLY A 14 -4.05 4.21 13.19
C GLY A 14 -4.24 2.70 13.13
N GLN A 15 -5.48 2.30 12.83
CA GLN A 15 -5.91 0.91 12.80
C GLN A 15 -5.07 0.07 11.81
N PHE A 16 -4.65 -1.11 12.25
CA PHE A 16 -4.08 -2.15 11.37
C PHE A 16 -5.11 -2.65 10.36
N LEU A 17 -4.71 -2.74 9.10
CA LEU A 17 -5.56 -3.15 7.98
C LEU A 17 -5.11 -4.47 7.35
N PHE A 18 -3.81 -4.63 7.12
CA PHE A 18 -3.27 -5.76 6.37
C PHE A 18 -1.78 -5.95 6.68
N GLN A 19 -1.30 -7.20 6.63
CA GLN A 19 0.12 -7.52 6.74
C GLN A 19 0.61 -8.13 5.43
N ILE A 20 1.75 -7.65 4.96
CA ILE A 20 2.43 -8.14 3.76
C ILE A 20 3.69 -8.86 4.23
N ASP A 21 3.65 -10.20 4.22
CA ASP A 21 4.82 -11.02 4.45
C ASP A 21 5.72 -11.09 3.20
N ASP A 22 6.89 -11.72 3.30
CA ASP A 22 7.85 -11.85 2.18
C ASP A 22 7.24 -12.48 0.92
N LYS A 23 6.29 -13.41 1.08
CA LYS A 23 5.63 -14.07 -0.05
C LYS A 23 4.67 -13.10 -0.74
N ILE A 24 3.81 -12.44 0.03
CA ILE A 24 2.87 -11.45 -0.49
C ILE A 24 3.64 -10.26 -1.08
N TYR A 25 4.76 -9.86 -0.48
CA TYR A 25 5.62 -8.81 -1.03
C TYR A 25 6.18 -9.20 -2.39
N GLY A 26 6.68 -10.44 -2.53
CA GLY A 26 7.17 -10.97 -3.81
C GLY A 26 6.11 -10.92 -4.91
N ASP A 27 4.87 -11.30 -4.57
CA ASP A 27 3.73 -11.25 -5.48
C ASP A 27 3.35 -9.80 -5.85
N LEU A 28 3.42 -8.87 -4.89
CA LEU A 28 3.08 -7.45 -5.06
C LEU A 28 4.18 -6.62 -5.72
N TYR A 29 5.42 -7.13 -5.76
CA TYR A 29 6.59 -6.38 -6.22
C TYR A 29 6.42 -5.78 -7.63
N PRO A 30 5.88 -6.49 -8.65
CA PRO A 30 5.63 -5.91 -9.96
C PRO A 30 4.70 -4.68 -9.89
N SER A 31 3.63 -4.75 -9.10
CA SER A 31 2.69 -3.65 -8.88
C SER A 31 3.34 -2.48 -8.14
N PHE A 32 4.16 -2.74 -7.13
CA PHE A 32 4.92 -1.70 -6.44
C PHE A 32 5.92 -0.99 -7.37
N ARG A 33 6.53 -1.72 -8.31
CA ARG A 33 7.40 -1.13 -9.35
C ARG A 33 6.62 -0.24 -10.32
N LEU A 34 5.43 -0.67 -10.76
CA LEU A 34 4.55 0.16 -11.60
C LEU A 34 4.12 1.42 -10.87
N PHE A 35 3.76 1.31 -9.59
CA PHE A 35 3.43 2.45 -8.74
C PHE A 35 4.62 3.43 -8.64
N GLN A 36 5.82 2.93 -8.35
CA GLN A 36 7.03 3.74 -8.26
C GLN A 36 7.34 4.46 -9.58
N GLN A 37 7.15 3.80 -10.72
CA GLN A 37 7.36 4.44 -12.03
C GLN A 37 6.41 5.62 -12.28
N ARG A 38 5.21 5.59 -11.68
CA ARG A 38 4.18 6.62 -11.86
C ARG A 38 4.33 7.79 -10.90
N THR A 39 4.74 7.50 -9.66
CA THR A 39 4.70 8.48 -8.56
C THR A 39 6.08 8.86 -8.04
N GLY A 40 7.11 8.06 -8.32
CA GLY A 40 8.42 8.14 -7.70
C GLY A 40 8.49 7.60 -6.27
N LEU A 41 7.35 7.21 -5.68
CA LEU A 41 7.28 6.71 -4.30
C LEU A 41 7.64 5.22 -4.24
N LEU A 42 8.44 4.84 -3.23
CA LEU A 42 8.91 3.48 -3.04
C LEU A 42 8.22 2.83 -1.84
N ILE A 43 7.56 1.70 -2.07
CA ILE A 43 7.04 0.81 -1.02
C ILE A 43 8.06 -0.31 -0.83
N ASP A 44 8.78 -0.27 0.29
CA ASP A 44 9.76 -1.29 0.65
C ASP A 44 9.63 -1.69 2.13
N PRO A 45 10.13 -2.88 2.52
CA PRO A 45 9.99 -3.37 3.89
C PRO A 45 10.83 -2.63 4.94
N TYR A 46 11.66 -1.66 4.55
CA TYR A 46 12.65 -1.02 5.44
C TYR A 46 12.27 0.42 5.79
N ARG A 47 11.22 0.97 5.19
CA ARG A 47 10.85 2.38 5.32
C ARG A 47 9.36 2.55 5.39
N ASP A 48 8.96 3.48 6.25
CA ASP A 48 7.59 3.92 6.33
C ASP A 48 7.23 4.79 5.12
N LEU A 49 6.06 4.54 4.54
CA LEU A 49 5.52 5.35 3.47
C LEU A 49 4.05 5.66 3.73
N VAL A 50 3.74 6.94 3.88
CA VAL A 50 2.37 7.44 3.83
C VAL A 50 1.93 7.54 2.37
N VAL A 51 0.76 6.98 2.07
CA VAL A 51 0.12 7.04 0.75
C VAL A 51 -1.25 7.68 0.94
N ASP A 52 -1.35 8.96 0.56
CA ASP A 52 -2.57 9.78 0.59
C ASP A 52 -3.09 10.03 -0.84
N ILE A 53 -2.65 11.10 -1.50
CA ILE A 53 -3.02 11.51 -2.85
C ILE A 53 -2.60 10.50 -3.91
N ALA A 54 -1.61 9.66 -3.60
CA ALA A 54 -1.08 8.63 -4.48
C ALA A 54 -1.86 7.30 -4.40
N LEU A 55 -2.85 7.19 -3.50
CA LEU A 55 -3.62 5.96 -3.29
C LEU A 55 -4.32 5.46 -4.57
N PRO A 56 -4.95 6.31 -5.42
CA PRO A 56 -5.53 5.86 -6.68
C PRO A 56 -4.49 5.24 -7.64
N ALA A 57 -3.28 5.79 -7.67
CA ALA A 57 -2.20 5.27 -8.52
C ALA A 57 -1.73 3.88 -8.05
N LEU A 58 -1.72 3.65 -6.73
CA LEU A 58 -1.41 2.34 -6.17
C LEU A 58 -2.49 1.30 -6.48
N ILE A 59 -3.77 1.66 -6.31
CA ILE A 59 -4.91 0.79 -6.65
C ILE A 59 -4.86 0.40 -8.13
N LEU A 60 -4.58 1.35 -9.01
CA LEU A 60 -4.43 1.11 -10.44
C LEU A 60 -3.27 0.14 -10.73
N ALA A 61 -2.11 0.34 -10.11
CA ALA A 61 -0.95 -0.54 -10.28
C ALA A 61 -1.25 -1.98 -9.80
N LEU A 62 -1.96 -2.13 -8.68
CA LEU A 62 -2.40 -3.44 -8.19
C LEU A 62 -3.40 -4.12 -9.13
N THR A 63 -4.26 -3.33 -9.79
CA THR A 63 -5.22 -3.83 -10.78
C THR A 63 -4.52 -4.39 -12.01
N GLU A 64 -3.54 -3.67 -12.53
CA GLU A 64 -2.76 -4.08 -13.70
C GLU A 64 -1.82 -5.25 -13.41
N GLY A 65 -1.28 -5.34 -12.20
CA GLY A 65 -0.47 -6.48 -11.79
C GLY A 65 -1.26 -7.77 -11.60
N HIS A 66 -2.60 -7.73 -11.67
CA HIS A 66 -3.49 -8.86 -11.38
C HIS A 66 -3.25 -9.50 -9.99
N VAL A 67 -2.78 -8.72 -9.01
CA VAL A 67 -2.35 -9.22 -7.70
C VAL A 67 -3.41 -9.02 -6.61
N SER A 68 -3.38 -9.89 -5.59
CA SER A 68 -4.09 -9.87 -4.31
C SER A 68 -5.35 -8.99 -4.23
N LEU A 69 -6.51 -9.62 -4.39
CA LEU A 69 -7.82 -9.00 -4.23
C LEU A 69 -8.04 -8.39 -2.83
N ALA A 70 -7.39 -8.93 -1.79
CA ALA A 70 -7.60 -8.51 -0.41
C ALA A 70 -7.02 -7.12 -0.14
N LEU A 71 -5.72 -6.90 -0.42
CA LEU A 71 -5.09 -5.60 -0.23
C LEU A 71 -5.76 -4.55 -1.11
N ARG A 72 -6.02 -4.85 -2.38
CA ARG A 72 -6.69 -3.92 -3.28
C ARG A 72 -8.06 -3.50 -2.74
N GLY A 73 -8.89 -4.44 -2.31
CA GLY A 73 -10.22 -4.14 -1.77
C GLY A 73 -10.19 -3.28 -0.50
N ILE A 74 -9.16 -3.44 0.34
CA ILE A 74 -8.92 -2.58 1.50
C ILE A 74 -8.58 -1.16 1.05
N LEU A 75 -7.64 -1.01 0.11
CA LEU A 75 -7.20 0.31 -0.37
C LEU A 75 -8.34 1.05 -1.13
N GLU A 76 -9.13 0.35 -1.93
CA GLU A 76 -10.34 0.89 -2.58
C GLU A 76 -11.38 1.37 -1.57
N LYS A 77 -11.51 0.70 -0.42
CA LYS A 77 -12.39 1.15 0.66
C LYS A 77 -11.84 2.43 1.30
N CYS A 78 -10.55 2.48 1.61
CA CYS A 78 -9.90 3.66 2.19
C CYS A 78 -10.02 4.87 1.25
N GLU A 79 -9.75 4.69 -0.04
CA GLU A 79 -9.87 5.74 -1.06
C GLU A 79 -11.29 6.31 -1.11
N ARG A 80 -12.32 5.45 -1.17
CA ARG A 80 -13.73 5.87 -1.15
C ARG A 80 -14.12 6.62 0.12
N MET A 81 -13.49 6.31 1.25
CA MET A 81 -13.71 6.97 2.53
C MET A 81 -12.86 8.23 2.73
N GLY A 82 -12.01 8.60 1.75
CA GLY A 82 -11.09 9.72 1.86
C GLY A 82 -9.99 9.50 2.91
N GLN A 83 -9.68 8.24 3.24
CA GLN A 83 -8.68 7.88 4.24
C GLN A 83 -7.32 7.65 3.60
N SER A 84 -6.27 8.08 4.29
CA SER A 84 -4.88 7.78 3.92
C SER A 84 -4.43 6.48 4.57
N VAL A 85 -3.42 5.85 3.99
CA VAL A 85 -2.78 4.66 4.55
C VAL A 85 -1.30 4.90 4.76
N ILE A 86 -0.69 4.15 5.68
CA ILE A 86 0.75 4.09 5.88
C ILE A 86 1.20 2.64 5.79
N PHE A 87 2.25 2.41 5.00
CA PHE A 87 3.02 1.18 4.98
C PHE A 87 4.15 1.35 5.99
N VAL A 88 4.27 0.43 6.95
CA VAL A 88 5.25 0.47 8.04
C VAL A 88 6.23 -0.68 7.83
N GLY A 89 7.50 -0.32 7.66
CA GLY A 89 8.60 -1.29 7.52
C GLY A 89 9.09 -1.80 8.87
N ASP A 90 9.75 -2.95 8.86
CA ASP A 90 10.41 -3.57 10.02
C ASP A 90 11.94 -3.35 9.98
#